data_AF-A0A7Y3M7L3-F1
#
_entry.id   AF-A0A7Y3M7L3-F1
#
_cell.length_a   1.000
_cell.length_b   1.000
_cell.length_c   1.000
_cell.angle_alpha   90.00
_cell.angle_beta   90.00
_cell.angle_gamma   90.00
#
_symmetry.space_group_name_H-M   'P 1'
#
loop_
_entity.id
_entity.type
_entity.pdbx_description
1 polymer ?
#
loop_
_entity_poly.entity_id
_entity_poly.type
_entity_poly.pdbx_seq_one_letter_code
_entity_poly.pdbx_strand_id
1 'polypeptide(L)' 'MTDHVADLLRFLDRSPTPYHAVAECVRRLEAAGFRALSEGETWQLEPGELRYVVRSLG' A
#
# COMPACT_ATOMS: atom_id res chain seq x y z
N MET A 1 18.55 -15.37 6.04
CA MET A 1 18.97 -14.15 5.30
C MET A 1 18.40 -14.08 3.87
N THR A 2 17.68 -15.11 3.39
CA THR A 2 17.07 -15.18 2.05
C THR A 2 15.64 -14.58 1.97
N ASP A 3 15.01 -14.34 3.12
CA ASP A 3 13.58 -14.05 3.22
C ASP A 3 13.20 -12.68 2.62
N HIS A 4 13.96 -11.63 2.94
CA HIS A 4 13.71 -10.29 2.38
C HIS A 4 13.92 -10.22 0.86
N VAL A 5 14.91 -10.94 0.32
CA VAL A 5 15.15 -11.00 -1.12
C VAL A 5 14.01 -11.75 -1.82
N ALA A 6 13.57 -12.88 -1.27
CA ALA A 6 12.43 -13.63 -1.80
C ALA A 6 11.12 -12.83 -1.74
N ASP A 7 10.91 -12.04 -0.68
CA ASP A 7 9.73 -11.17 -0.58
C ASP A 7 9.74 -10.02 -1.59
N LEU A 8 10.93 -9.43 -1.82
CA LEU A 8 11.12 -8.41 -2.85
C LEU A 8 10.85 -8.98 -4.24
N LEU A 9 11.36 -10.16 -4.57
CA LEU A 9 11.07 -10.81 -5.86
C LEU A 9 9.57 -11.06 -6.03
N ARG A 10 8.89 -11.57 -4.99
CA ARG A 10 7.42 -11.73 -5.00
C ARG A 10 6.66 -10.41 -5.17
N PHE A 11 7.19 -9.30 -4.65
CA PHE A 11 6.62 -7.97 -4.88
C PHE A 11 6.75 -7.56 -6.34
N LEU A 12 7.95 -7.72 -6.91
CA LEU A 12 8.25 -7.36 -8.30
C LEU A 12 7.43 -8.20 -9.29
N ASP A 13 7.31 -9.52 -9.06
CA ASP A 13 6.50 -10.42 -9.90
C ASP A 13 5.03 -10.00 -9.97
N ARG A 14 4.51 -9.39 -8.90
CA ARG A 14 3.12 -8.89 -8.80
C ARG A 14 2.95 -7.46 -9.29
N SER A 15 4.05 -6.76 -9.63
CA SER A 15 4.07 -5.32 -9.88
C SER A 15 4.64 -4.94 -11.26
N PRO A 16 4.13 -5.50 -12.38
CA PRO A 16 4.72 -5.27 -13.71
C PRO A 16 4.56 -3.83 -14.22
N THR A 17 3.66 -3.04 -13.63
CA THR A 17 3.47 -1.62 -13.97
C THR A 17 3.34 -0.80 -12.69
N PRO A 18 3.48 0.55 -12.75
CA PRO A 18 3.26 1.41 -11.58
C PRO A 18 1.88 1.21 -10.94
N TYR A 19 0.83 0.98 -11.75
CA TYR A 19 -0.51 0.69 -11.24
C TYR A 19 -0.56 -0.59 -10.42
N HIS A 20 0.08 -1.66 -10.89
CA HIS A 20 0.14 -2.91 -10.14
C HIS A 20 1.00 -2.79 -8.88
N ALA A 21 2.08 -2.01 -8.92
CA ALA A 21 2.91 -1.73 -7.75
C ALA A 21 2.12 -1.05 -6.64
N VAL A 22 1.32 -0.03 -6.99
CA VAL A 22 0.44 0.64 -6.02
C VAL A 22 -0.64 -0.31 -5.51
N ALA A 23 -1.26 -1.12 -6.37
CA ALA A 23 -2.24 -2.12 -5.95
C ALA A 23 -1.64 -3.16 -4.98
N GLU A 24 -0.42 -3.63 -5.22
CA GLU A 24 0.27 -4.56 -4.31
C GLU A 24 0.67 -3.88 -2.99
N CYS A 25 1.06 -2.59 -3.01
CA CYS A 25 1.26 -1.79 -1.81
C CYS A 25 -0.03 -1.67 -0.99
N VAL A 26 -1.15 -1.33 -1.62
CA VAL A 26 -2.48 -1.26 -0.98
C VAL A 26 -2.81 -2.59 -0.31
N ARG A 27 -2.70 -3.71 -1.05
CA ARG A 27 -2.98 -5.04 -0.53
C ARG A 27 -2.14 -5.38 0.71
N ARG A 28 -0.86 -5.02 0.71
CA ARG A 28 0.05 -5.27 1.85
C ARG A 28 -0.25 -4.36 3.04
N LEU A 29 -0.58 -3.09 2.79
CA LEU A 29 -0.95 -2.12 3.82
C LEU A 29 -2.26 -2.52 4.51
N GLU A 30 -3.30 -2.88 3.75
CA GLU A 30 -4.58 -3.36 4.29
C GLU A 30 -4.38 -4.64 5.12
N ALA A 31 -3.56 -5.59 4.64
CA ALA A 31 -3.22 -6.80 5.39
C ALA A 31 -2.48 -6.50 6.70
N ALA A 32 -1.75 -5.39 6.78
CA ALA A 32 -1.08 -4.90 7.98
C ALA A 32 -1.99 -4.03 8.88
N GLY A 33 -3.26 -3.84 8.52
CA GLY A 33 -4.25 -3.10 9.30
C GLY A 33 -4.36 -1.61 8.96
N PHE A 34 -3.73 -1.14 7.89
CA PHE A 34 -3.93 0.23 7.41
C PHE A 34 -5.32 0.40 6.77
N ARG A 35 -5.86 1.61 6.83
CA ARG A 35 -7.10 2.00 6.16
C ARG A 35 -6.87 3.12 5.14
N ALA A 36 -7.52 3.01 3.98
CA ALA A 36 -7.50 4.07 2.97
C ALA A 36 -8.13 5.37 3.50
N LEU A 37 -7.60 6.50 3.05
CA LEU A 37 -8.21 7.81 3.16
C LEU A 37 -8.54 8.34 1.77
N SER A 38 -9.67 9.04 1.66
CA SER A 38 -10.04 9.79 0.46
C SER A 38 -9.38 11.17 0.50
N GLU A 39 -8.70 11.56 -0.58
CA GLU A 39 -8.05 12.87 -0.66
C GLU A 39 -9.03 14.05 -0.66
N GLY A 40 -10.28 13.81 -1.08
CA GLY A 40 -11.32 14.84 -1.13
C GLY A 40 -12.02 15.10 0.20
N GLU A 41 -11.71 14.33 1.24
CA GLU A 41 -12.38 14.39 2.54
C GLU A 41 -11.52 15.07 3.59
N THR A 42 -12.15 15.70 4.58
CA THR A 42 -11.44 16.17 5.78
C THR A 42 -11.04 14.96 6.62
N TRP A 43 -9.74 14.81 6.87
CA TRP A 43 -9.23 13.71 7.67
C TRP A 43 -9.37 14.01 9.17
N GLN A 44 -9.93 13.04 9.90
CA GLN A 44 -9.90 12.99 11.36
C GLN A 44 -8.99 11.83 11.73
N LEU A 45 -7.82 12.17 12.29
CA LEU A 45 -6.75 11.22 12.56
C LEU A 45 -6.43 11.22 14.05
N GLU A 46 -6.26 10.02 14.60
CA GLU A 46 -5.85 9.83 15.98
C GLU A 46 -4.42 9.25 16.05
N PRO A 47 -3.65 9.55 17.12
CA PRO A 47 -2.34 8.95 17.32
C PRO A 47 -2.39 7.42 17.26
N GLY A 48 -1.50 6.83 16.46
CA GLY A 48 -1.41 5.38 16.29
C GLY A 48 -2.32 4.79 15.20
N GLU A 49 -3.15 5.60 14.53
CA GLU A 49 -3.87 5.13 13.35
C GLU A 49 -2.94 4.82 12.17
N LEU A 50 -3.22 3.72 11.49
CA LEU A 50 -2.53 3.29 10.27
C LEU A 50 -3.37 3.71 9.07
N ARG A 51 -2.90 4.69 8.29
CA ARG A 51 -3.63 5.24 7.15
C ARG A 51 -2.74 5.37 5.91
N TYR A 52 -3.33 5.26 4.72
CA TYR A 52 -2.65 5.58 3.47
C TYR A 52 -3.58 6.33 2.51
N VAL A 53 -2.99 6.99 1.53
CA VAL A 53 -3.67 7.59 0.38
C VAL A 53 -3.07 7.03 -0.89
N VAL A 54 -3.89 6.91 -1.94
CA VAL A 54 -3.41 6.62 -3.29
C VAL A 54 -3.72 7.83 -4.14
N ARG A 55 -2.66 8.54 -4.55
CA ARG A 55 -2.79 9.71 -5.42
C ARG A 55 -2.53 9.32 -6.87
N SER A 56 -3.61 9.42 -7.64
CA SER A 56 -3.75 8.95 -9.02
C SER A 56 -3.49 7.44 -9.18
N LEU A 57 -4.56 6.72 -9.53
CA LEU A 57 -4.50 5.61 -10.47
C LEU A 57 -5.65 5.79 -11.48
N GLY A 58 -5.72 7.00 -12.03
CA GLY A 58 -6.76 7.55 -12.90
C GLY A 58 -6.45 9.00 -13.20
#